data_AF-A0A060BTS1-F1
#
_entry.id   AF-A0A060BTS1-F1
#
_cell.length_a   1.000
_cell.length_b   1.000
_cell.length_c   1.000
_cell.angle_alpha   90.00
_cell.angle_beta   90.00
_cell.angle_gamma   90.00
#
_symmetry.space_group_name_H-M   'P 1'
#
loop_
_entity.id
_entity.type
_entity.pdbx_description
1 polymer ?
#
loop_
_entity_poly.entity_id
_entity_poly.type
_entity_poly.pdbx_seq_one_letter_code
_entity_poly.pdbx_strand_id
1 'polypeptide(L)'
;ARASYLGDTDGVVDYKIEQLPTTVPTFANSDLNEPALHLEFADGSRLTDLRYVSHSYSPGKPGMPGLPSTRGDDTATTLEIVLADALTAVRCVVSVTAFARHDVFAQHLTVLNQGGEPLTIERAMSIHLPVPHSDLDLITLTGAWGREAHVTRRL
;
A
#
# COMPACT_ATOMS: atom_id res chain seq x y z
N ALA A 1 -24.41 -15.80 -3.81
CA ALA A 1 -23.34 -15.88 -4.82
C ALA A 1 -23.42 -14.63 -5.70
N ARG A 2 -22.52 -13.67 -5.53
CA ARG A 2 -22.38 -12.57 -6.50
C ARG A 2 -21.70 -13.18 -7.72
N ALA A 3 -22.35 -13.12 -8.88
CA ALA A 3 -21.67 -13.39 -10.14
C ALA A 3 -20.47 -12.45 -10.22
N SER A 4 -19.29 -13.03 -10.26
CA SER A 4 -18.03 -12.30 -10.40
C SER A 4 -17.72 -12.24 -11.89
N TYR A 5 -17.67 -11.04 -12.46
CA TYR A 5 -17.20 -10.83 -13.84
C TYR A 5 -15.66 -10.85 -13.93
N LEU A 6 -15.00 -11.30 -12.87
CA LEU A 6 -13.55 -11.19 -12.69
C LEU A 6 -12.84 -12.32 -13.42
N GLY A 7 -11.77 -11.95 -14.12
CA GLY A 7 -10.83 -12.90 -14.72
C GLY A 7 -10.16 -13.75 -13.64
N ASP A 8 -9.75 -14.96 -14.01
CA ASP A 8 -8.83 -15.75 -13.18
C ASP A 8 -7.46 -15.05 -13.19
N THR A 9 -6.97 -14.65 -12.01
CA THR A 9 -5.62 -14.12 -11.86
C THR A 9 -4.63 -15.25 -12.12
N ASP A 10 -3.53 -14.98 -12.84
CA ASP A 10 -2.48 -15.96 -13.17
C ASP A 10 -2.97 -17.23 -13.91
N GLY A 11 -4.17 -17.21 -14.49
CA GLY A 11 -4.79 -18.39 -15.09
C GLY A 11 -5.17 -19.49 -14.09
N VAL A 12 -5.22 -19.16 -12.78
CA VAL A 12 -5.62 -20.08 -11.72
C VAL A 12 -7.13 -19.95 -11.47
N VAL A 13 -7.85 -21.05 -11.67
CA VAL A 13 -9.31 -21.10 -11.47
C VAL A 13 -9.67 -20.66 -10.04
N ASP A 14 -10.66 -19.78 -9.93
CA ASP A 14 -11.17 -19.22 -8.67
C ASP A 14 -10.17 -18.37 -7.87
N TYR A 15 -9.00 -18.05 -8.43
CA TYR A 15 -8.10 -17.06 -7.86
C TYR A 15 -8.47 -15.66 -8.36
N LYS A 16 -9.15 -14.89 -7.50
CA LYS A 16 -9.66 -13.54 -7.82
C LYS A 16 -8.99 -12.51 -6.92
N ILE A 17 -7.90 -11.90 -7.37
CA ILE A 17 -7.13 -10.95 -6.54
C ILE A 17 -7.97 -9.75 -6.05
N GLU A 18 -8.93 -9.26 -6.85
CA GLU A 18 -9.87 -8.19 -6.45
C GLU A 18 -10.68 -8.54 -5.18
N GLN A 19 -10.94 -9.83 -4.95
CA GLN A 19 -11.71 -10.28 -3.79
C GLN A 19 -10.84 -10.55 -2.56
N LEU A 20 -9.51 -10.47 -2.71
CA LEU A 20 -8.56 -10.74 -1.66
C LEU A 20 -8.06 -9.44 -1.04
N PRO A 21 -7.82 -9.42 0.29
CA PRO A 21 -7.19 -8.28 0.92
C PRO A 21 -5.73 -8.17 0.46
N THR A 22 -5.39 -7.08 -0.22
CA THR A 22 -4.04 -6.79 -0.68
C THR A 22 -3.42 -5.65 0.13
N THR A 23 -2.12 -5.77 0.43
CA THR A 23 -1.37 -4.71 1.13
C THR A 23 -0.97 -3.57 0.20
N VAL A 24 -0.69 -3.88 -1.07
CA VAL A 24 -0.26 -2.93 -2.10
C VAL A 24 -0.95 -3.29 -3.41
N PRO A 25 -2.24 -2.93 -3.61
CA PRO A 25 -2.90 -3.11 -4.90
C PRO A 25 -2.19 -2.27 -5.97
N THR A 26 -1.89 -2.90 -7.10
CA THR A 26 -1.23 -2.28 -8.25
C THR A 26 -2.20 -2.14 -9.42
N PHE A 27 -1.89 -1.21 -10.34
CA PHE A 27 -2.74 -0.98 -11.50
C PHE A 27 -2.80 -2.18 -12.45
N ALA A 28 -4.02 -2.48 -12.92
CA ALA A 28 -4.31 -3.38 -14.03
C ALA A 28 -3.89 -4.86 -13.87
N ASN A 29 -3.84 -5.39 -12.65
CA ASN A 29 -3.59 -6.81 -12.39
C ASN A 29 -4.89 -7.59 -12.07
N SER A 30 -5.89 -7.57 -12.97
CA SER A 30 -7.24 -8.16 -12.75
C SER A 30 -8.04 -7.62 -11.54
N ASP A 31 -7.48 -6.64 -10.82
CA ASP A 31 -8.13 -5.84 -9.77
C ASP A 31 -8.64 -4.52 -10.37
N LEU A 32 -9.94 -4.25 -10.24
CA LEU A 32 -10.57 -3.02 -10.71
C LEU A 32 -10.68 -1.93 -9.63
N ASN A 33 -10.24 -2.19 -8.40
CA ASN A 33 -10.19 -1.19 -7.35
C ASN A 33 -9.16 -0.08 -7.63
N GLU A 34 -9.24 1.02 -6.88
CA GLU A 34 -8.22 2.07 -6.96
C GLU A 34 -6.86 1.53 -6.50
N PRO A 35 -5.80 1.65 -7.31
CA PRO A 35 -4.49 1.12 -6.95
C PRO A 35 -3.84 1.98 -5.86
N ALA A 36 -3.12 1.35 -4.94
CA ALA A 36 -2.24 2.05 -4.00
C ALA A 36 -0.93 2.47 -4.65
N LEU A 37 -0.46 1.70 -5.64
CA LEU A 37 0.74 1.97 -6.40
C LEU A 37 0.44 1.94 -7.90
N HIS A 38 0.82 3.01 -8.61
CA HIS A 38 0.68 3.11 -10.06
C HIS A 38 1.95 3.72 -10.65
N LEU A 39 2.57 2.98 -11.57
CA LEU A 39 3.84 3.32 -12.21
C LEU A 39 3.63 3.39 -13.72
N GLU A 40 4.33 4.31 -14.37
CA GLU A 40 4.45 4.38 -15.82
C GLU A 40 5.91 4.17 -16.23
N PHE A 41 6.15 3.20 -17.10
CA PHE A 41 7.47 2.82 -17.58
C PHE A 41 7.84 3.54 -18.87
N ALA A 42 9.12 3.51 -19.25
CA ALA A 42 9.64 4.20 -20.44
C ALA A 42 8.96 3.80 -21.77
N ASP A 43 8.41 2.58 -21.85
CA ASP A 43 7.67 2.09 -23.02
C ASP A 43 6.18 2.49 -23.01
N GLY A 44 5.74 3.24 -21.99
CA GLY A 44 4.36 3.66 -21.78
C GLY A 44 3.46 2.59 -21.15
N SER A 45 4.01 1.41 -20.81
CA SER A 45 3.28 0.40 -20.05
C SER A 45 3.05 0.86 -18.60
N ARG A 46 1.98 0.35 -17.99
CA ARG A 46 1.56 0.71 -16.62
C ARG A 46 1.26 -0.48 -15.73
N LEU A 47 1.49 -1.69 -16.25
CA LEU A 47 1.24 -2.92 -15.52
C LEU A 47 2.39 -3.15 -14.53
N THR A 48 2.07 -3.40 -13.28
CA THR A 48 3.05 -3.74 -12.25
C THR A 48 2.56 -4.96 -11.51
N ASP A 49 3.35 -6.03 -11.53
CA ASP A 49 3.02 -7.29 -10.86
C ASP A 49 3.98 -7.55 -9.70
N LEU A 50 3.64 -7.00 -8.53
CA LEU A 50 4.47 -7.13 -7.33
C LEU A 50 4.29 -8.51 -6.70
N ARG A 51 5.37 -9.29 -6.66
CA ARG A 51 5.42 -10.60 -6.00
C ARG A 51 6.29 -10.57 -4.76
N TYR A 52 5.90 -11.35 -3.76
CA TYR A 52 6.67 -11.46 -2.52
C TYR A 52 8.07 -12.03 -2.78
N VAL A 53 9.08 -11.43 -2.16
CA VAL A 53 10.48 -11.86 -2.22
C VAL A 53 10.97 -12.32 -0.84
N SER A 54 10.84 -11.46 0.17
CA SER A 54 11.36 -11.73 1.51
C SER A 54 10.71 -10.84 2.56
N HIS A 55 10.98 -11.11 3.84
CA HIS A 55 10.69 -10.18 4.92
C HIS A 55 11.76 -10.22 6.00
N SER A 56 11.83 -9.18 6.82
CA SER A 56 12.72 -9.06 7.97
C SER A 56 12.06 -8.31 9.12
N TYR A 57 12.49 -8.62 10.34
CA TYR A 57 12.11 -7.90 11.55
C TYR A 57 13.31 -7.14 12.10
N SER A 58 13.09 -5.93 12.58
CA SER A 58 14.09 -5.13 13.28
C SER A 58 13.48 -4.46 14.51
N PRO A 59 14.25 -4.33 15.61
CA PRO A 59 13.80 -3.57 16.78
C PRO A 59 13.78 -2.06 16.48
N GLY A 60 12.88 -1.35 17.13
CA GLY A 60 12.73 0.10 17.01
C GLY A 60 11.95 0.51 15.76
N LYS A 61 12.23 1.73 15.29
CA LYS A 61 11.70 2.28 14.03
C LYS A 61 12.83 2.95 13.24
N PRO A 62 13.14 2.48 12.02
CA PRO A 62 14.06 3.20 11.13
C PRO A 62 13.56 4.61 10.82
N GLY A 63 14.48 5.57 10.84
CA GLY A 63 14.19 6.94 10.40
C GLY A 63 14.03 7.02 8.89
N MET A 64 13.25 8.00 8.42
CA MET A 64 13.06 8.25 6.98
C MET A 64 13.90 9.47 6.54
N PRO A 65 14.93 9.28 5.71
CA PRO A 65 15.78 10.40 5.27
C PRO A 65 14.97 11.49 4.56
N GLY A 66 15.16 12.74 4.98
CA GLY A 66 14.51 13.90 4.37
C GLY A 66 13.02 14.07 4.69
N LEU A 67 12.42 13.19 5.51
CA LEU A 67 11.01 13.23 5.86
C LEU A 67 10.78 13.20 7.37
N PRO A 68 9.79 13.95 7.90
CA PRO A 68 9.36 13.78 9.28
C PRO A 68 8.81 12.35 9.47
N SER A 69 9.25 11.66 10.52
CA SER A 69 8.84 10.29 10.82
C SER A 69 8.70 10.10 12.34
N THR A 70 7.83 9.16 12.73
CA THR A 70 7.71 8.78 14.15
C THR A 70 9.00 8.12 14.61
N ARG A 71 9.31 8.25 15.90
CA ARG A 71 10.47 7.62 16.54
C ARG A 71 10.00 6.37 17.29
N GLY A 72 10.74 5.29 17.12
CA GLY A 72 10.53 4.06 17.89
C GLY A 72 10.88 4.28 19.35
N ASP A 73 10.11 3.66 20.24
CA ASP A 73 10.54 3.41 21.60
C ASP A 73 11.18 2.01 21.70
N ASP A 74 11.58 1.60 22.91
CA ASP A 74 12.21 0.29 23.15
C ASP A 74 11.28 -0.90 22.89
N THR A 75 9.97 -0.65 22.74
CA THR A 75 8.96 -1.68 22.45
C THR A 75 8.55 -1.72 20.98
N ALA A 76 8.98 -0.75 20.18
CA ALA A 76 8.66 -0.68 18.78
C ALA A 76 9.35 -1.83 18.02
N THR A 77 8.64 -2.42 17.06
CA THR A 77 9.19 -3.43 16.15
C THR A 77 8.76 -3.10 14.74
N THR A 78 9.72 -3.12 13.80
CA THR A 78 9.47 -2.91 12.38
C THR A 78 9.55 -4.22 11.61
N LEU A 79 8.50 -4.53 10.86
CA LEU A 79 8.45 -5.55 9.82
C LEU A 79 8.67 -4.86 8.47
N GLU A 80 9.64 -5.35 7.70
CA GLU A 80 9.84 -4.95 6.32
C GLU A 80 9.53 -6.13 5.39
N ILE A 81 8.59 -5.94 4.47
CA ILE A 81 8.22 -6.94 3.46
C ILE A 81 8.71 -6.42 2.12
N VAL A 82 9.46 -7.25 1.41
CA VAL A 82 10.01 -6.91 0.11
C VAL A 82 9.19 -7.60 -0.98
N LEU A 83 8.66 -6.79 -1.87
CA LEU A 83 7.95 -7.18 -3.08
C LEU A 83 8.76 -6.74 -4.30
N ALA A 84 8.71 -7.51 -5.39
CA ALA A 84 9.37 -7.13 -6.63
C ALA A 84 8.55 -7.54 -7.84
N ASP A 85 8.65 -6.73 -8.89
CA ASP A 85 8.22 -7.07 -10.23
C ASP A 85 9.44 -7.58 -11.01
N ALA A 86 9.37 -8.83 -11.46
CA ALA A 86 10.46 -9.50 -12.15
C ALA A 86 10.72 -8.95 -13.56
N LEU A 87 9.70 -8.37 -14.21
CA LEU A 87 9.81 -7.86 -15.58
C LEU A 87 10.46 -6.48 -15.60
N THR A 88 10.07 -5.63 -14.65
CA THR A 88 10.46 -4.20 -14.63
C THR A 88 11.61 -3.90 -13.67
N ALA A 89 12.03 -4.88 -12.87
CA ALA A 89 13.03 -4.73 -11.82
C ALA A 89 12.67 -3.65 -10.77
N VAL A 90 11.39 -3.31 -10.65
CA VAL A 90 10.89 -2.49 -9.56
C VAL A 90 10.84 -3.32 -8.29
N ARG A 91 11.37 -2.76 -7.19
CA ARG A 91 11.25 -3.33 -5.86
C ARG A 91 10.46 -2.38 -4.97
N CYS A 92 9.52 -2.92 -4.22
CA CYS A 92 8.74 -2.20 -3.23
C CYS A 92 9.00 -2.79 -1.85
N VAL A 93 9.31 -1.95 -0.87
CA VAL A 93 9.45 -2.34 0.53
C VAL A 93 8.29 -1.76 1.32
N VAL A 94 7.44 -2.62 1.86
CA VAL A 94 6.38 -2.25 2.79
C VAL A 94 6.97 -2.33 4.20
N SER A 95 7.06 -1.20 4.89
CA SER A 95 7.61 -1.13 6.23
C SER A 95 6.51 -0.77 7.22
N VAL A 96 6.20 -1.72 8.10
CA VAL A 96 5.16 -1.64 9.14
C VAL A 96 5.83 -1.62 10.50
N THR A 97 5.66 -0.56 11.27
CA THR A 97 6.16 -0.46 12.64
C THR A 97 5.00 -0.54 13.62
N ALA A 98 5.03 -1.51 14.53
CA ALA A 98 4.07 -1.62 15.62
C ALA A 98 4.61 -0.92 16.87
N PHE A 99 3.77 -0.11 17.53
CA PHE A 99 4.03 0.55 18.80
C PHE A 99 3.12 -0.05 19.87
N ALA A 100 3.53 -1.19 20.43
CA ALA A 100 2.67 -2.02 21.28
C ALA A 100 2.12 -1.29 22.52
N ARG A 101 2.86 -0.33 23.08
CA ARG A 101 2.40 0.45 24.24
C ARG A 101 1.30 1.46 23.93
N HIS A 102 1.09 1.77 22.65
CA HIS A 102 0.21 2.86 22.21
C HIS A 102 -0.98 2.38 21.39
N ASP A 103 -1.08 1.07 21.08
CA ASP A 103 -2.05 0.51 20.14
C ASP A 103 -2.04 1.22 18.78
N VAL A 104 -0.83 1.58 18.32
CA VAL A 104 -0.59 2.29 17.06
C VAL A 104 0.33 1.45 16.18
N PHE A 105 0.09 1.49 14.88
CA PHE A 105 1.09 1.13 13.88
C PHE A 105 1.31 2.29 12.91
N ALA A 106 2.51 2.35 12.34
CA ALA A 106 2.81 3.24 11.23
C ALA A 106 3.28 2.41 10.04
N GLN A 107 2.80 2.75 8.85
CA GLN A 107 3.22 2.11 7.60
C GLN A 107 3.80 3.15 6.64
N HIS A 108 4.82 2.75 5.89
CA HIS A 108 5.23 3.47 4.68
C HIS A 108 5.66 2.49 3.59
N LEU A 109 5.73 3.01 2.37
CA LEU A 109 6.16 2.30 1.18
C LEU A 109 7.43 2.95 0.63
N THR A 110 8.45 2.15 0.36
CA THR A 110 9.65 2.58 -0.37
C THR A 110 9.67 1.91 -1.73
N VAL A 111 9.63 2.71 -2.80
CA VAL A 111 9.73 2.23 -4.19
C VAL A 111 11.16 2.43 -4.66
N LEU A 112 11.78 1.37 -5.17
CA LEU A 112 13.15 1.33 -5.66
C LEU A 112 13.10 0.93 -7.13
N ASN A 113 13.53 1.82 -8.02
CA ASN A 113 13.81 1.46 -9.40
C ASN A 113 15.20 0.79 -9.47
N GLN A 114 15.23 -0.52 -9.69
CA GLN A 114 16.49 -1.26 -9.90
C GLN A 114 16.70 -1.61 -11.39
N GLY A 115 15.85 -1.10 -12.28
CA GLY A 115 15.99 -1.22 -13.72
C GLY A 115 16.99 -0.22 -14.31
N GLY A 116 17.26 -0.38 -15.61
CA GLY A 116 18.13 0.53 -16.37
C GLY A 116 17.41 1.74 -16.96
N GLU A 117 16.08 1.70 -17.03
CA GLU A 117 15.24 2.73 -17.65
C GLU A 117 14.55 3.59 -16.58
N PRO A 118 14.26 4.87 -16.88
CA PRO A 118 13.47 5.71 -15.99
C PRO A 118 12.02 5.19 -15.88
N LEU A 119 11.38 5.53 -14.77
CA LEU A 119 9.94 5.34 -14.57
C LEU A 119 9.35 6.57 -13.88
N THR A 120 8.05 6.75 -14.03
CA THR A 120 7.26 7.78 -13.36
C THR A 120 6.35 7.14 -12.31
N ILE A 121 6.29 7.73 -11.12
CA ILE A 121 5.34 7.33 -10.08
C ILE A 121 4.09 8.21 -10.23
N GLU A 122 3.02 7.65 -10.79
CA GLU A 122 1.73 8.33 -10.94
C GLU A 122 0.94 8.36 -9.62
N ARG A 123 1.09 7.30 -8.81
CA ARG A 123 0.47 7.22 -7.48
C ARG A 123 1.30 6.32 -6.57
N ALA A 124 1.50 6.76 -5.32
CA ALA A 124 2.10 5.96 -4.25
C ALA A 124 1.45 6.29 -2.89
N MET A 125 0.47 5.50 -2.48
CA MET A 125 -0.16 5.60 -1.17
C MET A 125 0.71 4.94 -0.10
N SER A 126 0.78 5.54 1.09
CA SER A 126 1.54 4.96 2.21
C SER A 126 0.87 3.72 2.82
N ILE A 127 -0.46 3.62 2.72
CA ILE A 127 -1.26 2.54 3.27
C ILE A 127 -2.47 2.23 2.39
N HIS A 128 -2.79 0.95 2.30
CA HIS A 128 -4.06 0.43 1.80
C HIS A 128 -4.63 -0.51 2.88
N LEU A 129 -5.87 -0.28 3.30
CA LEU A 129 -6.51 -1.05 4.36
C LEU A 129 -7.83 -1.64 3.85
N PRO A 130 -7.81 -2.88 3.33
CA PRO A 130 -9.04 -3.54 2.94
C PRO A 130 -9.87 -3.87 4.19
N VAL A 131 -11.08 -3.32 4.28
CA VAL A 131 -12.02 -3.60 5.37
C VAL A 131 -13.10 -4.57 4.87
N PRO A 132 -13.38 -5.68 5.56
CA PRO A 132 -14.30 -6.72 5.09
C PRO A 132 -15.79 -6.34 5.15
N HIS A 133 -16.14 -5.28 5.86
CA HIS A 133 -17.53 -4.85 6.08
C HIS A 133 -17.69 -3.36 5.75
N SER A 134 -18.88 -3.00 5.25
CA SER A 134 -19.22 -1.64 4.84
C SER A 134 -20.02 -0.85 5.89
N ASP A 135 -20.38 -1.48 7.02
CA ASP A 135 -21.17 -0.85 8.08
C ASP A 135 -20.28 0.03 8.97
N LEU A 136 -19.66 1.03 8.35
CA LEU A 136 -18.72 1.95 8.96
C LEU A 136 -19.13 3.40 8.72
N ASP A 137 -18.87 4.23 9.72
CA ASP A 137 -19.08 5.66 9.57
C ASP A 137 -17.79 6.36 9.13
N LEU A 138 -17.88 7.11 8.04
CA LEU A 138 -16.81 7.98 7.61
C LEU A 138 -16.85 9.27 8.43
N ILE A 139 -15.91 9.40 9.36
CA ILE A 139 -15.68 10.64 10.11
C ILE A 139 -14.52 11.41 9.45
N THR A 140 -14.78 12.66 9.08
CA THR A 140 -13.79 13.55 8.47
C THR A 140 -13.72 14.87 9.22
N LEU A 141 -12.56 15.54 9.15
CA LEU A 141 -12.35 16.87 9.68
C LEU A 141 -12.38 17.86 8.52
N THR A 142 -13.55 18.48 8.31
CA THR A 142 -13.79 19.42 7.20
C THR A 142 -13.82 20.86 7.72
N GLY A 143 -13.50 21.84 6.89
CA GLY A 143 -13.55 23.23 7.32
C GLY A 143 -13.01 24.18 6.27
N ALA A 144 -12.84 25.43 6.68
CA ALA A 144 -12.18 26.47 5.90
C ALA A 144 -11.31 27.32 6.85
N TRP A 145 -10.53 28.23 6.29
CA TRP A 145 -9.76 29.18 7.08
C TRP A 145 -10.65 29.92 8.11
N GLY A 146 -10.20 29.97 9.36
CA GLY A 146 -10.94 30.55 10.50
C GLY A 146 -12.08 29.67 11.03
N ARG A 147 -12.27 28.47 10.47
CA ARG A 147 -13.29 27.46 10.82
C ARG A 147 -12.77 26.04 10.55
N GLU A 148 -11.56 25.75 11.02
CA GLU A 148 -10.86 24.50 10.75
C GLU A 148 -11.47 23.29 11.49
N ALA A 149 -11.20 22.08 10.97
CA ALA A 149 -11.40 20.79 11.66
C ALA A 149 -12.80 20.50 12.25
N HIS A 150 -13.88 20.95 11.62
CA HIS A 150 -15.23 20.54 12.00
C HIS A 150 -15.48 19.06 11.68
N VAL A 151 -15.94 18.33 12.69
CA VAL A 151 -16.27 16.91 12.58
C VAL A 151 -17.51 16.72 11.72
N THR A 152 -17.37 16.02 10.60
CA THR A 152 -18.46 15.57 9.74
C THR A 152 -18.52 14.06 9.75
N ARG A 153 -19.72 13.49 9.96
CA ARG A 153 -19.97 12.04 9.98
C ARG A 153 -20.92 11.67 8.84
N ARG A 154 -20.59 10.65 8.07
CA ARG A 154 -21.42 10.07 7.00
C ARG A 154 -21.57 8.57 7.25
N LEU A 155 -22.80 8.07 7.08
CA LEU A 155 -23.13 6.64 7.03
C LEU A 155 -22.79 6.09 5.64
#